data_AF-A0A7T7KWP7-F1
#
_entry.id   AF-A0A7T7KWP7-F1
#
_cell.length_a   1.000
_cell.length_b   1.000
_cell.length_c   1.000
_cell.angle_alpha   90.00
_cell.angle_beta   90.00
_cell.angle_gamma   90.00
#
_symmetry.space_group_name_H-M   'P 1'
#
loop_
_entity.id
_entity.type
_entity.pdbx_description
1 polymer ?
#
loop_
_entity_poly.entity_id
_entity_poly.type
_entity_poly.pdbx_seq_one_letter_code
_entity_poly.pdbx_strand_id
1 'polypeptide(L)'
;MSNASVSPHGFEAVRGRGYRPDQVDAYAAALSRGRDAAWERAARLTVLAREMETEADRLHEVVAGLAPQTYETLGDRARRLFELGEEEAAAVSEGARREARLVVEEAETTGGQLRAAAGAYADAVRGEAEERVRHRLLGAQAEADEMRIAARRDVKENRGEALAALRETRRRSEALLAEQEKEHAERWERVAREAAEREAALDARHDERASRAVAELAEAERALAEAHESTRHLQEDAEARAAELLAEARLHEDRISRETERVLREHGDEWDDVSAHMTHVRNSLTALTGRATAE
;
A
#
# COMPACT_ATOMS: atom_id res chain seq x y z
N MET A 1 -40.19 39.17 -32.79
CA MET A 1 -41.64 39.46 -32.69
C MET A 1 -42.08 39.12 -31.27
N SER A 2 -42.33 40.14 -30.45
CA SER A 2 -43.39 40.22 -29.42
C SER A 2 -43.11 41.46 -28.56
N ASN A 3 -43.66 42.60 -28.97
CA ASN A 3 -43.84 43.75 -28.08
C ASN A 3 -44.88 43.32 -27.05
N ALA A 4 -44.45 42.97 -25.83
CA ALA A 4 -45.36 42.91 -24.71
C ALA A 4 -45.90 44.33 -24.49
N SER A 5 -47.20 44.54 -24.66
CA SER A 5 -47.84 45.81 -24.31
C SER A 5 -47.69 46.00 -22.80
N VAL A 6 -46.85 46.96 -22.40
CA VAL A 6 -46.69 47.31 -21.00
C VAL A 6 -47.98 48.00 -20.55
N SER A 7 -48.60 47.48 -19.50
CA SER A 7 -49.80 48.06 -18.90
C SER A 7 -49.54 49.52 -18.49
N PRO A 8 -50.49 50.46 -18.69
CA PRO A 8 -50.38 51.84 -18.20
C PRO A 8 -50.24 51.93 -16.67
N HIS A 9 -50.56 50.84 -15.96
CA HIS A 9 -50.52 50.73 -14.50
C HIS A 9 -49.26 50.01 -13.99
N GLY A 10 -48.29 49.74 -14.87
CA GLY A 10 -46.97 49.19 -14.50
C GLY A 10 -46.97 47.68 -14.21
N PHE A 11 -48.01 46.95 -14.62
CA PHE A 11 -48.02 45.49 -14.49
C PHE A 11 -47.15 44.83 -15.57
N GLU A 12 -46.23 43.96 -15.16
CA GLU A 12 -45.36 43.19 -16.05
C GLU A 12 -46.03 41.89 -16.50
N ALA A 13 -46.02 41.60 -17.80
CA ALA A 13 -46.55 40.36 -18.34
C ALA A 13 -45.51 39.23 -18.25
N VAL A 14 -45.76 38.24 -17.40
CA VAL A 14 -44.89 37.06 -17.25
C VAL A 14 -45.36 35.92 -18.15
N ARG A 15 -44.41 35.19 -18.76
CA ARG A 15 -44.69 34.07 -19.66
C ARG A 15 -45.21 32.86 -18.85
N GLY A 16 -46.52 32.61 -18.85
CA GLY A 16 -47.15 31.52 -18.09
C GLY A 16 -48.66 31.71 -17.87
N ARG A 17 -49.22 31.07 -16.82
CA ARG A 17 -50.60 31.33 -16.37
C ARG A 17 -50.64 32.69 -15.65
N GLY A 18 -51.15 33.71 -16.32
CA GLY A 18 -51.39 35.03 -15.76
C GLY A 18 -52.80 35.53 -16.06
N TYR A 19 -53.24 36.55 -15.33
CA TYR A 19 -54.51 37.25 -15.62
C TYR A 19 -54.44 37.94 -16.99
N ARG A 20 -55.59 38.11 -17.66
CA ARG A 20 -55.65 38.75 -18.97
C ARG A 20 -55.31 40.25 -18.83
N PRO A 21 -54.25 40.77 -19.49
CA PRO A 21 -53.81 42.16 -19.34
C PRO A 21 -54.92 43.19 -19.54
N ASP A 22 -55.73 43.05 -20.60
CA ASP A 22 -56.84 43.99 -20.87
C ASP A 22 -57.89 44.01 -19.76
N GLN A 23 -58.13 42.87 -19.09
CA GLN A 23 -59.05 42.79 -17.95
C GLN A 23 -58.45 43.43 -16.71
N VAL A 24 -57.15 43.25 -16.47
CA VAL A 24 -56.41 43.86 -15.37
C VAL A 24 -56.38 45.38 -15.54
N ASP A 25 -56.13 45.87 -16.76
CA ASP A 25 -56.09 47.30 -17.06
C ASP A 25 -57.47 47.95 -16.93
N ALA A 26 -58.51 47.31 -17.47
CA ALA A 26 -59.88 47.79 -17.30
C ALA A 26 -60.29 47.85 -15.81
N TYR A 27 -59.89 46.85 -15.03
CA TYR A 27 -60.16 46.78 -13.60
C TYR A 27 -59.36 47.82 -12.79
N ALA A 28 -58.06 47.98 -13.08
CA ALA A 28 -57.20 48.97 -12.45
C ALA A 28 -57.64 50.42 -12.77
N ALA A 29 -58.09 50.67 -14.00
CA ALA A 29 -58.66 51.96 -14.39
C ALA A 29 -59.99 52.24 -13.67
N ALA A 30 -60.85 51.23 -13.50
CA ALA A 30 -62.09 51.35 -12.72
C ALA A 30 -61.81 51.61 -11.23
N LEU A 31 -60.83 50.91 -10.64
CA LEU A 31 -60.38 51.14 -9.27
C LEU A 31 -59.81 52.56 -9.09
N SER A 32 -59.00 53.03 -10.03
CA SER A 32 -58.42 54.37 -9.99
C SER A 32 -59.50 55.45 -10.04
N ARG A 33 -60.48 55.33 -10.94
CA ARG A 33 -61.65 56.23 -10.96
C ARG A 33 -62.46 56.16 -9.69
N GLY A 34 -62.64 54.97 -9.12
CA GLY A 34 -63.33 54.76 -7.84
C GLY A 34 -62.62 55.46 -6.68
N ARG A 35 -61.28 55.34 -6.62
CA ARG A 35 -60.42 56.04 -5.66
C ARG A 35 -60.57 57.55 -5.82
N ASP A 36 -60.40 58.07 -7.03
CA ASP A 36 -60.41 59.52 -7.26
C ASP A 36 -61.78 60.14 -6.92
N ALA A 37 -62.87 59.46 -7.29
CA ALA A 37 -64.22 59.87 -6.90
C ALA A 37 -64.45 59.79 -5.39
N ALA A 38 -63.88 58.79 -4.71
CA ALA A 38 -63.94 58.70 -3.25
C ALA A 38 -63.14 59.82 -2.57
N TRP A 39 -61.97 60.16 -3.11
CA TRP A 39 -61.13 61.27 -2.65
C TRP A 39 -61.83 62.61 -2.83
N GLU A 40 -62.47 62.84 -3.99
CA GLU A 40 -63.25 64.06 -4.22
C GLU A 40 -64.43 64.17 -3.23
N ARG A 41 -65.16 63.07 -3.01
CA ARG A 41 -66.24 63.03 -2.01
C ARG A 41 -65.71 63.31 -0.60
N ALA A 42 -64.58 62.72 -0.22
CA ALA A 42 -63.96 62.96 1.07
C ALA A 42 -63.55 64.43 1.23
N ALA A 43 -62.96 65.04 0.21
CA ALA A 43 -62.61 66.46 0.22
C ALA A 43 -63.84 67.36 0.38
N ARG A 44 -64.91 67.11 -0.40
CA ARG A 44 -66.18 67.85 -0.30
C ARG A 44 -66.82 67.71 1.09
N LEU A 45 -66.88 66.49 1.63
CA LEU A 45 -67.41 66.24 2.96
C LEU A 45 -66.56 66.89 4.06
N THR A 46 -65.23 66.96 3.88
CA THR A 46 -64.34 67.64 4.83
C THR A 46 -64.59 69.15 4.86
N VAL A 47 -64.81 69.76 3.69
CA VAL A 47 -65.19 71.18 3.62
C VAL A 47 -66.55 71.41 4.27
N LEU A 48 -67.56 70.60 3.91
CA LEU A 48 -68.89 70.70 4.50
C LEU A 48 -68.86 70.49 6.03
N ALA A 49 -68.09 69.52 6.52
CA ALA A 49 -67.95 69.28 7.96
C ALA A 49 -67.37 70.51 8.67
N ARG A 50 -66.35 71.15 8.10
CA ARG A 50 -65.78 72.39 8.65
C ARG A 50 -66.75 73.57 8.62
N GLU A 51 -67.52 73.71 7.53
CA GLU A 51 -68.57 74.73 7.43
C GLU A 51 -69.65 74.50 8.49
N MET A 52 -70.07 73.25 8.70
CA MET A 52 -71.04 72.88 9.73
C MET A 52 -70.49 73.08 11.14
N GLU A 53 -69.22 72.78 11.39
CA GLU A 53 -68.55 73.03 12.68
C GLU A 53 -68.50 74.54 12.97
N THR A 54 -68.12 75.35 11.98
CA THR A 54 -68.09 76.81 12.10
C THR A 54 -69.47 77.41 12.38
N GLU A 55 -70.51 76.94 11.67
CA GLU A 55 -71.88 77.42 11.92
C GLU A 55 -72.42 76.93 13.27
N ALA A 56 -72.06 75.71 13.70
CA ALA A 56 -72.41 75.21 15.02
C ALA A 56 -71.77 76.05 16.14
N ASP A 57 -70.49 76.39 16.01
CA ASP A 57 -69.77 77.28 16.95
C ASP A 57 -70.43 78.65 17.02
N ARG A 58 -70.76 79.24 15.86
CA ARG A 58 -71.47 80.52 15.80
C ARG A 58 -72.83 80.46 16.48
N LEU A 59 -73.62 79.42 16.22
CA LEU A 59 -74.91 79.22 16.89
C LEU A 59 -74.75 79.04 18.39
N HIS A 60 -73.69 78.35 18.82
CA HIS A 60 -73.37 78.18 20.23
C HIS A 60 -73.02 79.52 20.90
N GLU A 61 -72.22 80.37 20.26
CA GLU A 61 -71.92 81.73 20.75
C GLU A 61 -73.18 82.59 20.87
N VAL A 62 -74.07 82.54 19.86
CA VAL A 62 -75.35 83.26 19.90
C VAL A 62 -76.19 82.79 21.08
N VAL A 63 -76.28 81.48 21.31
CA VAL A 63 -77.04 80.90 22.43
C VAL A 63 -76.39 81.25 23.78
N ALA A 64 -75.07 81.18 23.89
CA ALA A 64 -74.32 81.53 25.10
C ALA A 64 -74.46 83.03 25.47
N GLY A 65 -74.68 83.89 24.48
CA GLY A 65 -74.96 85.31 24.68
C GLY A 65 -76.40 85.64 25.10
N LEU A 66 -77.33 84.68 25.05
CA LEU A 66 -78.68 84.87 25.56
C LEU A 66 -78.66 84.85 27.09
N ALA A 67 -79.38 85.79 27.71
CA ALA A 67 -79.58 85.75 29.15
C ALA A 67 -80.28 84.43 29.56
N PRO A 68 -80.00 83.86 30.74
CA PRO A 68 -80.73 82.70 31.23
C PRO A 68 -82.22 82.99 31.34
N GLN A 69 -83.03 82.21 30.64
CA GLN A 69 -84.48 82.41 30.60
C GLN A 69 -85.13 81.78 31.83
N THR A 70 -85.33 82.59 32.87
CA THR A 70 -85.88 82.16 34.17
C THR A 70 -87.41 82.15 34.22
N TYR A 71 -88.08 82.63 33.15
CA TYR A 71 -89.54 82.71 32.99
C TYR A 71 -90.27 83.42 34.16
N GLU A 72 -89.58 84.20 34.99
CA GLU A 72 -90.14 84.88 36.16
C GLU A 72 -91.26 85.87 35.77
N THR A 73 -91.17 86.45 34.58
CA THR A 73 -92.16 87.40 34.03
C THR A 73 -93.49 86.76 33.63
N LEU A 74 -93.57 85.42 33.57
CA LEU A 74 -94.78 84.66 33.22
C LEU A 74 -95.53 84.11 34.45
N GLY A 75 -95.03 84.41 35.66
CA GLY A 75 -95.66 84.10 36.94
C GLY A 75 -95.18 82.79 37.59
N ASP A 76 -95.55 82.60 38.86
CA ASP A 76 -95.04 81.50 39.72
C ASP A 76 -95.21 80.10 39.16
N ARG A 77 -96.27 79.87 38.38
CA ARG A 77 -96.53 78.56 37.77
C ARG A 77 -95.55 78.25 36.64
N ALA A 78 -95.13 79.25 35.86
CA ALA A 78 -94.16 79.09 34.78
C ALA A 78 -92.75 78.84 35.35
N ARG A 79 -92.36 79.56 36.40
CA ARG A 79 -91.10 79.33 37.12
C ARG A 79 -90.99 77.92 37.69
N ARG A 80 -92.03 77.43 38.38
CA ARG A 80 -92.04 76.04 38.91
C ARG A 80 -91.95 74.97 37.82
N LEU A 81 -92.57 75.20 36.67
CA LEU A 81 -92.46 74.28 35.52
C LEU A 81 -91.05 74.29 34.92
N PHE A 82 -90.39 75.44 34.89
CA PHE A 82 -89.00 75.56 34.44
C PHE A 82 -88.03 74.89 35.42
N GLU A 83 -88.16 75.14 36.72
CA GLU A 83 -87.38 74.46 37.77
C GLU A 83 -87.53 72.94 37.70
N LEU A 84 -88.76 72.44 37.58
CA LEU A 84 -89.02 71.01 37.38
C LEU A 84 -88.38 70.48 36.08
N GLY A 85 -88.40 71.27 35.00
CA GLY A 85 -87.75 70.91 33.74
C GLY A 85 -86.23 70.78 33.87
N GLU A 86 -85.58 71.69 34.60
CA GLU A 86 -84.14 71.64 34.88
C GLU A 86 -83.78 70.46 35.80
N GLU A 87 -84.60 70.19 36.83
CA GLU A 87 -84.44 69.02 37.70
C GLU A 87 -84.54 67.70 36.91
N GLU A 88 -85.54 67.58 36.04
CA GLU A 88 -85.71 66.41 35.17
C GLU A 88 -84.57 66.30 34.13
N ALA A 89 -84.13 67.43 33.54
CA ALA A 89 -82.99 67.44 32.61
C ALA A 89 -81.69 67.00 33.29
N ALA A 90 -81.44 67.46 34.52
CA ALA A 90 -80.31 67.03 35.33
C ALA A 90 -80.41 65.54 35.68
N ALA A 91 -81.58 65.07 36.13
CA ALA A 91 -81.82 63.67 36.46
C ALA A 91 -81.59 62.74 35.25
N VAL A 92 -82.09 63.12 34.07
CA VAL A 92 -81.89 62.40 32.81
C VAL A 92 -80.41 62.41 32.41
N SER A 93 -79.73 63.56 32.46
CA SER A 93 -78.31 63.65 32.10
C SER A 93 -77.43 62.82 33.03
N GLU A 94 -77.67 62.88 34.34
CA GLU A 94 -76.92 62.06 35.29
C GLU A 94 -77.22 60.57 35.14
N GLY A 95 -78.48 60.21 34.89
CA GLY A 95 -78.91 58.85 34.59
C GLY A 95 -78.16 58.30 33.38
N ALA A 96 -78.19 59.04 32.26
CA ALA A 96 -77.48 58.68 31.04
C ALA A 96 -75.95 58.55 31.26
N ARG A 97 -75.34 59.46 32.04
CA ARG A 97 -73.91 59.38 32.39
C ARG A 97 -73.59 58.16 33.25
N ARG A 98 -74.46 57.79 34.21
CA ARG A 98 -74.30 56.58 35.03
C ARG A 98 -74.39 55.33 34.16
N GLU A 99 -75.41 55.25 33.31
CA GLU A 99 -75.60 54.12 32.41
C GLU A 99 -74.45 53.97 31.41
N ALA A 100 -73.98 55.07 30.81
CA ALA A 100 -72.81 55.06 29.94
C ALA A 100 -71.55 54.54 30.65
N ARG A 101 -71.32 54.93 31.92
CA ARG A 101 -70.20 54.40 32.72
C ARG A 101 -70.33 52.89 32.97
N LEU A 102 -71.53 52.41 33.30
CA LEU A 102 -71.77 50.98 33.51
C LEU A 102 -71.48 50.17 32.24
N VAL A 103 -71.92 50.66 31.07
CA VAL A 103 -71.64 50.00 29.78
C VAL A 103 -70.14 49.96 29.49
N VAL A 104 -69.40 51.03 29.79
CA VAL A 104 -67.94 51.06 29.61
C VAL A 104 -67.25 50.08 30.56
N GLU A 105 -67.61 50.08 31.85
CA GLU A 105 -67.03 49.17 32.85
C GLU A 105 -67.30 47.69 32.50
N GLU A 106 -68.51 47.37 32.01
CA GLU A 106 -68.87 46.04 31.54
C GLU A 106 -68.06 45.64 30.30
N ALA A 107 -67.91 46.56 29.33
CA ALA A 107 -67.10 46.34 28.12
C ALA A 107 -65.61 46.15 28.46
N GLU A 108 -65.06 46.92 29.39
CA GLU A 108 -63.68 46.79 29.86
C GLU A 108 -63.45 45.45 30.57
N THR A 109 -64.38 45.05 31.44
CA THR A 109 -64.33 43.76 32.15
C THR A 109 -64.37 42.61 31.15
N THR A 110 -65.32 42.63 30.22
CA THR A 110 -65.48 41.61 29.18
C THR A 110 -64.26 41.57 28.26
N GLY A 111 -63.75 42.73 27.84
CA GLY A 111 -62.54 42.84 27.03
C GLY A 111 -61.29 42.33 27.75
N GLY A 112 -61.18 42.59 29.06
CA GLY A 112 -60.11 42.06 29.91
C GLY A 112 -60.14 40.55 30.01
N GLN A 113 -61.32 39.97 30.25
CA GLN A 113 -61.52 38.52 30.31
C GLN A 113 -61.19 37.85 28.96
N LEU A 114 -61.64 38.43 27.84
CA LEU A 114 -61.34 37.91 26.52
C LEU A 114 -59.83 37.95 26.21
N ARG A 115 -59.14 39.05 26.55
CA ARG A 115 -57.68 39.14 26.40
C ARG A 115 -56.94 38.12 27.26
N ALA A 116 -57.36 37.92 28.51
CA ALA A 116 -56.77 36.92 29.40
C ALA A 116 -56.98 35.50 28.85
N ALA A 117 -58.18 35.17 28.37
CA ALA A 117 -58.48 33.87 27.77
C ALA A 117 -57.68 33.64 26.48
N ALA A 118 -57.59 34.64 25.62
CA ALA A 118 -56.77 34.58 24.40
C ALA A 118 -55.27 34.40 24.72
N GLY A 119 -54.76 35.10 25.74
CA GLY A 119 -53.39 34.95 26.23
C GLY A 119 -53.11 33.53 26.74
N ALA A 120 -53.97 33.01 27.63
CA ALA A 120 -53.85 31.65 28.16
C ALA A 120 -53.89 30.58 27.05
N TYR A 121 -54.76 30.76 26.05
CA TYR A 121 -54.82 29.87 24.89
C TYR A 121 -53.53 29.93 24.05
N ALA A 122 -53.02 31.14 23.78
CA ALA A 122 -51.77 31.31 23.04
C ALA A 122 -50.57 30.68 23.76
N ASP A 123 -50.51 30.80 25.09
CA ASP A 123 -49.45 30.20 25.90
C ASP A 123 -49.56 28.66 25.93
N ALA A 124 -50.79 28.12 26.00
CA ALA A 124 -51.02 26.67 25.89
C ALA A 124 -50.55 26.13 24.53
N VAL A 125 -50.94 26.77 23.43
CA VAL A 125 -50.51 26.38 22.07
C VAL A 125 -48.99 26.47 21.92
N ARG A 126 -48.37 27.51 22.49
CA ARG A 126 -46.91 27.66 22.49
C ARG A 126 -46.23 26.54 23.28
N GLY A 127 -46.72 26.24 24.49
CA GLY A 127 -46.21 25.14 25.31
C GLY A 127 -46.30 23.78 24.61
N GLU A 128 -47.44 23.47 23.99
CA GLU A 128 -47.60 22.24 23.20
C GLU A 128 -46.66 22.19 21.98
N ALA A 129 -46.45 23.32 21.31
CA ALA A 129 -45.51 23.39 20.18
C ALA A 129 -44.06 23.16 20.65
N GLU A 130 -43.66 23.78 21.76
CA GLU A 130 -42.34 23.60 22.37
C GLU A 130 -42.10 22.14 22.81
N GLU A 131 -43.08 21.49 23.46
CA GLU A 131 -42.94 20.08 23.83
C GLU A 131 -42.81 19.17 22.61
N ARG A 132 -43.61 19.41 21.55
CA ARG A 132 -43.48 18.66 20.30
C ARG A 132 -42.10 18.84 19.66
N VAL A 133 -41.54 20.04 19.72
CA VAL A 133 -40.18 20.31 19.23
C VAL A 133 -39.14 19.58 20.10
N ARG A 134 -39.26 19.66 21.43
CA ARG A 134 -38.38 18.94 22.37
C ARG A 134 -38.39 17.43 22.09
N HIS A 135 -39.56 16.82 21.98
CA HIS A 135 -39.68 15.39 21.67
C HIS A 135 -39.07 15.02 20.32
N ARG A 136 -39.27 15.82 19.26
CA ARG A 136 -38.66 15.58 17.96
C ARG A 136 -37.13 15.70 18.00
N LEU A 137 -36.59 16.68 18.72
CA LEU A 137 -35.15 16.86 18.85
C LEU A 137 -34.52 15.70 19.62
N LEU A 138 -35.13 15.26 20.73
CA LEU A 138 -34.67 14.09 21.48
C LEU A 138 -34.72 12.82 20.63
N GLY A 139 -35.79 12.62 19.85
CA GLY A 139 -35.89 11.50 18.91
C GLY A 139 -34.80 11.53 17.85
N ALA A 140 -34.56 12.69 17.21
CA ALA A 140 -33.52 12.85 16.20
C ALA A 140 -32.10 12.65 16.78
N GLN A 141 -31.86 13.09 18.03
CA GLN A 141 -30.59 12.86 18.72
C GLN A 141 -30.37 11.37 19.02
N ALA A 142 -31.39 10.68 19.52
CA ALA A 142 -31.33 9.24 19.77
C ALA A 142 -31.05 8.46 18.48
N GLU A 143 -31.76 8.77 17.40
CA GLU A 143 -31.57 8.14 16.09
C GLU A 143 -30.14 8.39 15.54
N ALA A 144 -29.64 9.62 15.65
CA ALA A 144 -28.27 9.95 15.26
C ALA A 144 -27.22 9.20 16.08
N ASP A 145 -27.44 9.05 17.40
CA ASP A 145 -26.56 8.29 18.27
C ASP A 145 -26.57 6.79 17.95
N GLU A 146 -27.75 6.21 17.69
CA GLU A 146 -27.89 4.83 17.25
C GLU A 146 -27.14 4.58 15.93
N MET A 147 -27.32 5.44 14.92
CA MET A 147 -26.59 5.36 13.66
C MET A 147 -25.07 5.43 13.87
N ARG A 148 -24.60 6.33 14.74
CA ARG A 148 -23.18 6.48 15.06
C ARG A 148 -22.61 5.24 15.77
N ILE A 149 -23.36 4.65 16.70
CA ILE A 149 -22.96 3.45 17.42
C ILE A 149 -22.91 2.25 16.46
N ALA A 150 -23.92 2.08 15.61
CA ALA A 150 -23.98 1.04 14.59
C ALA A 150 -22.78 1.14 13.63
N ALA A 151 -22.55 2.32 13.05
CA ALA A 151 -21.42 2.54 12.14
C ALA A 151 -20.07 2.23 12.79
N ARG A 152 -19.87 2.60 14.07
CA ARG A 152 -18.64 2.26 14.80
C ARG A 152 -18.49 0.77 15.04
N ARG A 153 -19.59 0.07 15.32
CA ARG A 153 -19.59 -1.38 15.50
C ARG A 153 -19.22 -2.07 14.18
N ASP A 154 -19.85 -1.69 13.08
CA ASP A 154 -19.60 -2.25 11.76
C ASP A 154 -18.15 -2.03 11.33
N VAL A 155 -17.60 -0.82 11.52
CA VAL A 155 -16.19 -0.54 11.23
C VAL A 155 -15.26 -1.42 12.07
N LYS A 156 -15.57 -1.63 13.35
CA LYS A 156 -14.76 -2.49 14.24
C LYS A 156 -14.83 -3.95 13.82
N GLU A 157 -16.00 -4.45 13.46
CA GLU A 157 -16.24 -5.81 13.00
C GLU A 157 -15.53 -6.08 11.69
N ASN A 158 -15.78 -5.25 10.66
CA ASN A 158 -15.12 -5.34 9.35
C ASN A 158 -13.59 -5.26 9.47
N ARG A 159 -13.06 -4.37 10.32
CA ARG A 159 -11.62 -4.30 10.60
C ARG A 159 -11.12 -5.58 11.27
N GLY A 160 -11.89 -6.14 12.20
CA GLY A 160 -11.58 -7.40 12.87
C GLY A 160 -11.46 -8.56 11.89
N GLU A 161 -12.45 -8.69 10.99
CA GLU A 161 -12.48 -9.70 9.93
C GLU A 161 -11.32 -9.54 8.95
N ALA A 162 -11.08 -8.32 8.45
CA ALA A 162 -9.96 -8.04 7.54
C ALA A 162 -8.60 -8.39 8.16
N LEU A 163 -8.39 -8.04 9.44
CA LEU A 163 -7.15 -8.39 10.14
C LEU A 163 -7.04 -9.90 10.44
N ALA A 164 -8.15 -10.59 10.68
CA ALA A 164 -8.16 -12.05 10.84
C ALA A 164 -7.78 -12.74 9.53
N ALA A 165 -8.37 -12.32 8.40
CA ALA A 165 -8.02 -12.81 7.08
C ALA A 165 -6.54 -12.55 6.74
N LEU A 166 -6.02 -11.35 7.04
CA LEU A 166 -4.60 -11.04 6.84
C LEU A 166 -3.69 -11.94 7.68
N ARG A 167 -3.99 -12.14 8.97
CA ARG A 167 -3.21 -13.05 9.83
C ARG A 167 -3.23 -14.48 9.29
N GLU A 168 -4.38 -14.93 8.81
CA GLU A 168 -4.52 -16.27 8.24
C GLU A 168 -3.69 -16.44 6.96
N THR A 169 -3.77 -15.49 6.03
CA THR A 169 -2.94 -15.53 4.81
C THR A 169 -1.45 -15.50 5.12
N ARG A 170 -1.03 -14.72 6.12
CA ARG A 170 0.36 -14.70 6.59
C ARG A 170 0.79 -16.06 7.14
N ARG A 171 -0.02 -16.67 8.02
CA ARG A 171 0.27 -18.03 8.55
C ARG A 171 0.39 -19.06 7.44
N ARG A 172 -0.51 -19.05 6.46
CA ARG A 172 -0.45 -19.98 5.31
C ARG A 172 0.79 -19.75 4.46
N SER A 173 1.18 -18.49 4.26
CA SER A 173 2.38 -18.15 3.48
C SER A 173 3.65 -18.57 4.19
N GLU A 174 3.74 -18.34 5.51
CA GLU A 174 4.86 -18.80 6.34
C GLU A 174 4.96 -20.34 6.35
N ALA A 175 3.83 -21.05 6.45
CA ALA A 175 3.80 -22.51 6.35
C ALA A 175 4.26 -23.01 4.97
N LEU A 176 3.81 -22.38 3.88
CA LEU A 176 4.23 -22.74 2.53
C LEU A 176 5.73 -22.51 2.31
N LEU A 177 6.27 -21.40 2.82
CA LEU A 177 7.71 -21.12 2.77
C LEU A 177 8.51 -22.16 3.55
N ALA A 178 8.07 -22.53 4.75
CA ALA A 178 8.74 -23.56 5.55
C ALA A 178 8.74 -24.93 4.86
N GLU A 179 7.63 -25.33 4.24
CA GLU A 179 7.58 -26.57 3.44
C GLU A 179 8.51 -26.49 2.23
N GLN A 180 8.55 -25.36 1.52
CA GLN A 180 9.50 -25.18 0.41
C GLN A 180 10.96 -25.27 0.87
N GLU A 181 11.32 -24.60 1.97
CA GLU A 181 12.66 -24.67 2.56
C GLU A 181 13.05 -26.11 2.91
N LYS A 182 12.11 -26.87 3.49
CA LYS A 182 12.29 -28.29 3.79
C LYS A 182 12.49 -29.12 2.51
N GLU A 183 11.64 -28.97 1.50
CA GLU A 183 11.78 -29.66 0.21
C GLU A 183 13.11 -29.32 -0.49
N HIS A 184 13.57 -28.07 -0.38
CA HIS A 184 14.87 -27.66 -0.88
C HIS A 184 16.00 -28.33 -0.10
N ALA A 185 15.94 -28.34 1.23
CA ALA A 185 16.93 -29.00 2.09
C ALA A 185 17.01 -30.51 1.79
N GLU A 186 15.88 -31.20 1.67
CA GLU A 186 15.82 -32.63 1.32
C GLU A 186 16.40 -32.91 -0.08
N ARG A 187 16.15 -32.03 -1.06
CA ARG A 187 16.77 -32.12 -2.39
C ARG A 187 18.28 -31.92 -2.32
N TRP A 188 18.75 -30.92 -1.57
CA TRP A 188 20.18 -30.67 -1.39
C TRP A 188 20.88 -31.83 -0.70
N GLU A 189 20.28 -32.40 0.34
CA GLU A 189 20.82 -33.55 1.05
C GLU A 189 20.92 -34.76 0.11
N ARG A 190 19.90 -35.01 -0.72
CA ARG A 190 19.93 -36.07 -1.73
C ARG A 190 21.07 -35.88 -2.73
N VAL A 191 21.18 -34.68 -3.30
CA VAL A 191 22.25 -34.35 -4.26
C VAL A 191 23.63 -34.48 -3.62
N ALA A 192 23.79 -34.07 -2.37
CA ALA A 192 25.03 -34.21 -1.62
C ALA A 192 25.40 -35.67 -1.37
N ARG A 193 24.43 -36.51 -0.98
CA ARG A 193 24.63 -37.96 -0.83
C ARG A 193 25.03 -38.62 -2.14
N GLU A 194 24.30 -38.35 -3.23
CA GLU A 194 24.62 -38.87 -4.56
C GLU A 194 26.00 -38.41 -5.06
N ALA A 195 26.42 -37.19 -4.72
CA ALA A 195 27.75 -36.68 -5.04
C ALA A 195 28.84 -37.41 -4.22
N ALA A 196 28.64 -37.57 -2.92
CA ALA A 196 29.56 -38.30 -2.04
C ALA A 196 29.70 -39.78 -2.44
N GLU A 197 28.59 -40.43 -2.82
CA GLU A 197 28.61 -41.80 -3.34
C GLU A 197 29.41 -41.91 -4.65
N ARG A 198 29.24 -40.93 -5.57
CA ARG A 198 30.01 -40.87 -6.81
C ARG A 198 31.49 -40.60 -6.56
N GLU A 199 31.83 -39.72 -5.64
CA GLU A 199 33.21 -39.43 -5.23
C GLU A 199 33.87 -40.67 -4.64
N ALA A 200 33.24 -41.32 -3.65
CA ALA A 200 33.74 -42.56 -3.06
C ALA A 200 33.92 -43.68 -4.09
N ALA A 201 33.01 -43.80 -5.07
CA ALA A 201 33.14 -44.78 -6.15
C ALA A 201 34.28 -44.46 -7.12
N LEU A 202 34.57 -43.17 -7.38
CA LEU A 202 35.73 -42.76 -8.17
C LEU A 202 37.02 -43.02 -7.41
N ASP A 203 37.10 -42.65 -6.14
CA ASP A 203 38.25 -42.89 -5.28
C ASP A 203 38.59 -44.38 -5.21
N ALA A 204 37.59 -45.25 -4.97
CA ALA A 204 37.80 -46.70 -4.96
C ALA A 204 38.36 -47.24 -6.29
N ARG A 205 37.89 -46.71 -7.44
CA ARG A 205 38.43 -47.08 -8.76
C ARG A 205 39.84 -46.54 -8.97
N HIS A 206 40.14 -45.35 -8.45
CA HIS A 206 41.48 -44.76 -8.50
C HIS A 206 42.45 -45.59 -7.66
N ASP A 207 42.08 -45.96 -6.44
CA ASP A 207 42.89 -46.81 -5.55
C ASP A 207 43.14 -48.21 -6.14
N GLU A 208 42.12 -48.82 -6.75
CA GLU A 208 42.27 -50.11 -7.45
C GLU A 208 43.27 -50.00 -8.62
N ARG A 209 43.16 -48.95 -9.45
CA ARG A 209 44.09 -48.72 -10.57
C ARG A 209 45.50 -48.38 -10.09
N ALA A 210 45.63 -47.57 -9.05
CA ALA A 210 46.92 -47.23 -8.45
C ALA A 210 47.59 -48.50 -7.89
N SER A 211 46.84 -49.33 -7.17
CA SER A 211 47.33 -50.60 -6.64
C SER A 211 47.77 -51.56 -7.74
N ARG A 212 47.01 -51.66 -8.84
CA ARG A 212 47.40 -52.43 -10.03
C ARG A 212 48.68 -51.89 -10.66
N ALA A 213 48.77 -50.58 -10.88
CA ALA A 213 49.95 -49.95 -11.48
C ALA A 213 51.20 -50.15 -10.62
N VAL A 214 51.09 -50.06 -9.29
CA VAL A 214 52.19 -50.36 -8.36
C VAL A 214 52.60 -51.83 -8.42
N ALA A 215 51.64 -52.75 -8.50
CA ALA A 215 51.92 -54.18 -8.63
C ALA A 215 52.61 -54.51 -9.97
N GLU A 216 52.12 -53.96 -11.09
CA GLU A 216 52.72 -54.09 -12.42
C GLU A 216 54.13 -53.48 -12.46
N LEU A 217 54.34 -52.33 -11.83
CA LEU A 217 55.67 -51.73 -11.70
C LEU A 217 56.61 -52.63 -10.91
N ALA A 218 56.19 -53.16 -9.77
CA ALA A 218 57.01 -54.07 -8.96
C ALA A 218 57.29 -55.41 -9.66
N GLU A 219 56.40 -55.87 -10.54
CA GLU A 219 56.65 -57.02 -11.42
C GLU A 219 57.66 -56.67 -12.52
N ALA A 220 57.53 -55.53 -13.17
CA ALA A 220 58.49 -55.05 -14.18
C ALA A 220 59.88 -54.81 -13.60
N GLU A 221 59.99 -54.25 -12.39
CA GLU A 221 61.25 -54.06 -11.67
C GLU A 221 61.92 -55.40 -11.33
N ARG A 222 61.14 -56.40 -10.90
CA ARG A 222 61.65 -57.77 -10.66
C ARG A 222 62.14 -58.41 -11.95
N ALA A 223 61.36 -58.35 -13.03
CA ALA A 223 61.76 -58.89 -14.33
C ALA A 223 63.01 -58.19 -14.87
N LEU A 224 63.15 -56.88 -14.67
CA LEU A 224 64.36 -56.12 -15.01
C LEU A 224 65.56 -56.57 -14.18
N ALA A 225 65.39 -56.77 -12.86
CA ALA A 225 66.44 -57.27 -11.99
C ALA A 225 66.90 -58.69 -12.39
N GLU A 226 65.97 -59.60 -12.66
CA GLU A 226 66.25 -60.95 -13.17
C GLU A 226 66.96 -60.91 -14.55
N ALA A 227 66.54 -60.01 -15.44
CA ALA A 227 67.21 -59.80 -16.73
C ALA A 227 68.64 -59.26 -16.56
N HIS A 228 68.86 -58.34 -15.61
CA HIS A 228 70.21 -57.86 -15.28
C HIS A 228 71.08 -58.95 -14.66
N GLU A 229 70.56 -59.76 -13.73
CA GLU A 229 71.28 -60.88 -13.13
C GLU A 229 71.63 -61.95 -14.17
N SER A 230 70.68 -62.34 -15.04
CA SER A 230 70.96 -63.29 -16.12
C SER A 230 71.97 -62.75 -17.13
N THR A 231 71.91 -61.46 -17.48
CA THR A 231 72.91 -60.82 -18.34
C THR A 231 74.28 -60.82 -17.68
N ARG A 232 74.34 -60.53 -16.37
CA ARG A 232 75.57 -60.59 -15.59
C ARG A 232 76.13 -62.01 -15.53
N HIS A 233 75.31 -63.02 -15.29
CA HIS A 233 75.74 -64.42 -15.31
C HIS A 233 76.22 -64.86 -16.69
N LEU A 234 75.51 -64.51 -17.76
CA LEU A 234 75.97 -64.78 -19.13
C LEU A 234 77.31 -64.10 -19.43
N GLN A 235 77.52 -62.88 -18.92
CA GLN A 235 78.79 -62.18 -19.03
C GLN A 235 79.89 -62.86 -18.21
N GLU A 236 79.64 -63.20 -16.95
CA GLU A 236 80.56 -63.94 -16.08
C GLU A 236 80.93 -65.31 -16.69
N ASP A 237 79.95 -66.05 -17.24
CA ASP A 237 80.15 -67.30 -17.95
C ASP A 237 80.97 -67.11 -19.22
N ALA A 238 80.70 -66.07 -20.00
CA ALA A 238 81.47 -65.74 -21.21
C ALA A 238 82.92 -65.35 -20.86
N GLU A 239 83.14 -64.58 -19.78
CA GLU A 239 84.46 -64.23 -19.26
C GLU A 239 85.20 -65.47 -18.74
N ALA A 240 84.52 -66.37 -18.02
CA ALA A 240 85.08 -67.64 -17.57
C ALA A 240 85.45 -68.55 -18.75
N ARG A 241 84.57 -68.68 -19.76
CA ARG A 241 84.84 -69.44 -20.99
C ARG A 241 86.00 -68.85 -21.78
N ALA A 242 86.09 -67.52 -21.87
CA ALA A 242 87.21 -66.83 -22.50
C ALA A 242 88.52 -67.07 -21.73
N ALA A 243 88.50 -67.03 -20.39
CA ALA A 243 89.66 -67.35 -19.56
C ALA A 243 90.10 -68.82 -19.70
N GLU A 244 89.15 -69.75 -19.78
CA GLU A 244 89.40 -71.18 -20.00
C GLU A 244 90.00 -71.44 -21.38
N LEU A 245 89.43 -70.85 -22.45
CA LEU A 245 90.01 -70.90 -23.80
C LEU A 245 91.41 -70.29 -23.87
N LEU A 246 91.65 -69.18 -23.18
CA LEU A 246 92.99 -68.59 -23.09
C LEU A 246 93.97 -69.49 -22.32
N ALA A 247 93.52 -70.19 -21.29
CA ALA A 247 94.34 -71.15 -20.55
C ALA A 247 94.63 -72.40 -21.39
N GLU A 248 93.66 -72.94 -22.13
CA GLU A 248 93.87 -74.03 -23.09
C GLU A 248 94.82 -73.61 -24.22
N ALA A 249 94.65 -72.40 -24.75
CA ALA A 249 95.56 -71.85 -25.76
C ALA A 249 96.99 -71.73 -25.23
N ARG A 250 97.18 -71.27 -23.98
CA ARG A 250 98.50 -71.25 -23.31
C ARG A 250 99.06 -72.65 -23.07
N LEU A 251 98.24 -73.62 -22.67
CA LEU A 251 98.67 -75.02 -22.53
C LEU A 251 99.04 -75.65 -23.87
N HIS A 252 98.35 -75.26 -24.96
CA HIS A 252 98.67 -75.69 -26.31
C HIS A 252 99.96 -75.02 -26.80
N GLU A 253 100.13 -73.72 -26.55
CA GLU A 253 101.37 -72.97 -26.77
C GLU A 253 102.54 -73.61 -26.01
N ASP A 254 102.39 -73.90 -24.72
CA ASP A 254 103.41 -74.58 -23.90
C ASP A 254 103.73 -75.97 -24.44
N ARG A 255 102.73 -76.71 -24.94
CA ARG A 255 102.92 -78.04 -25.53
C ARG A 255 103.68 -77.95 -26.84
N ILE A 256 103.28 -77.03 -27.73
CA ILE A 256 103.99 -76.74 -28.97
C ILE A 256 105.41 -76.31 -28.64
N SER A 257 105.61 -75.43 -27.66
CA SER A 257 106.91 -74.93 -27.22
C SER A 257 107.81 -76.08 -26.74
N ARG A 258 107.31 -76.96 -25.87
CA ARG A 258 108.03 -78.17 -25.41
C ARG A 258 108.28 -79.18 -26.53
N GLU A 259 107.36 -79.31 -27.48
CA GLU A 259 107.50 -80.18 -28.65
C GLU A 259 108.53 -79.60 -29.63
N THR A 260 108.55 -78.29 -29.85
CA THR A 260 109.62 -77.60 -30.58
C THR A 260 110.96 -77.69 -29.84
N GLU A 261 111.01 -77.58 -28.52
CA GLU A 261 112.22 -77.81 -27.75
C GLU A 261 112.69 -79.27 -27.83
N ARG A 262 111.77 -80.25 -27.88
CA ARG A 262 112.11 -81.67 -28.06
C ARG A 262 112.68 -81.91 -29.46
N VAL A 263 112.04 -81.38 -30.49
CA VAL A 263 112.52 -81.45 -31.88
C VAL A 263 113.87 -80.73 -32.03
N LEU A 264 114.08 -79.60 -31.35
CA LEU A 264 115.36 -78.90 -31.32
C LEU A 264 116.45 -79.68 -30.56
N ARG A 265 116.09 -80.44 -29.51
CA ARG A 265 117.02 -81.39 -28.85
C ARG A 265 117.34 -82.58 -29.73
N GLU A 266 116.33 -83.22 -30.34
CA GLU A 266 116.53 -84.34 -31.27
C GLU A 266 117.40 -83.92 -32.48
N HIS A 267 117.18 -82.73 -33.03
CA HIS A 267 118.07 -82.20 -34.08
C HIS A 267 119.44 -81.75 -33.56
N GLY A 268 119.56 -81.37 -32.29
CA GLY A 268 120.84 -81.12 -31.63
C GLY A 268 121.66 -82.40 -31.46
N ASP A 269 121.02 -83.49 -31.04
CA ASP A 269 121.63 -84.81 -30.89
C ASP A 269 122.05 -85.38 -32.27
N GLU A 270 121.24 -85.19 -33.32
CA GLU A 270 121.63 -85.53 -34.70
C GLU A 270 122.80 -84.67 -35.23
N TRP A 271 122.89 -83.40 -34.84
CA TRP A 271 124.00 -82.51 -35.20
C TRP A 271 125.30 -82.89 -34.49
N ASP A 272 125.22 -83.31 -33.23
CA ASP A 272 126.37 -83.77 -32.45
C ASP A 272 126.91 -85.11 -32.98
N ASP A 273 126.06 -86.03 -33.43
CA ASP A 273 126.48 -87.26 -34.11
C ASP A 273 127.16 -86.99 -35.47
N VAL A 274 126.66 -86.02 -36.24
CA VAL A 274 127.29 -85.58 -37.52
C VAL A 274 128.61 -84.85 -37.27
N SER A 275 128.70 -84.05 -36.21
CA SER A 275 129.92 -83.31 -35.81
C SER A 275 131.00 -84.26 -35.27
N ALA A 276 130.62 -85.33 -34.58
CA ALA A 276 131.51 -86.42 -34.16
C ALA A 276 132.07 -87.19 -35.37
N HIS A 277 131.23 -87.45 -36.40
CA HIS A 277 131.67 -88.06 -37.67
C HIS A 277 132.63 -87.15 -38.46
N MET A 278 132.35 -85.85 -38.52
CA MET A 278 133.23 -84.85 -39.16
C MET A 278 134.55 -84.63 -38.41
N THR A 279 134.57 -84.77 -37.08
CA THR A 279 135.79 -84.69 -36.27
C THR A 279 136.66 -85.94 -36.46
N HIS A 280 136.05 -87.11 -36.67
CA HIS A 280 136.78 -88.33 -37.01
C HIS A 280 137.43 -88.24 -38.41
N VAL A 281 136.71 -87.72 -39.41
CA VAL A 281 137.25 -87.47 -40.77
C VAL A 281 138.34 -86.39 -40.76
N ARG A 282 138.19 -85.33 -39.95
CA ARG A 282 139.19 -84.26 -39.79
C ARG A 282 140.49 -84.75 -39.14
N ASN A 283 140.40 -85.65 -38.16
CA ASN A 283 141.59 -86.23 -37.53
C ASN A 283 142.28 -87.28 -38.44
N SER A 284 141.56 -87.97 -39.32
CA SER A 284 142.16 -88.87 -40.31
C SER A 284 142.80 -88.14 -41.50
N LEU A 285 142.34 -86.93 -41.88
CA LEU A 285 142.94 -86.12 -42.95
C LEU A 285 144.10 -85.21 -42.48
N THR A 286 144.19 -84.90 -41.18
CA THR A 286 145.34 -84.16 -40.61
C THR A 286 146.61 -85.03 -40.50
N ALA A 287 146.49 -86.35 -40.68
CA ALA A 287 147.61 -87.29 -40.64
C ALA A 287 148.42 -87.40 -41.94
N LEU A 288 148.10 -86.66 -43.02
CA LEU A 288 148.79 -86.86 -44.31
C LEU A 288 149.39 -85.63 -45.02
N THR A 289 149.26 -84.40 -44.52
CA THR A 289 150.05 -83.25 -45.05
C THR A 289 150.14 -82.10 -44.05
N GLY A 290 151.33 -81.85 -43.48
CA GLY A 290 151.55 -80.81 -42.47
C GLY A 290 152.06 -79.45 -42.99
N ARG A 291 151.54 -78.37 -42.38
CA ARG A 291 152.24 -77.39 -41.49
C ARG A 291 152.28 -75.89 -41.88
N ALA A 292 151.80 -75.09 -40.89
CA ALA A 292 152.10 -73.69 -40.50
C ALA A 292 151.41 -72.50 -41.22
N THR A 293 150.59 -71.71 -40.51
CA THR A 293 150.89 -70.38 -39.90
C THR A 293 149.61 -69.68 -39.35
N ALA A 294 149.82 -68.70 -38.46
CA ALA A 294 148.90 -68.03 -37.51
C ALA A 294 147.95 -67.00 -38.17
N GLU A 295 146.77 -66.65 -37.62
CA GLU A 295 146.44 -65.89 -36.39
C GLU A 295 145.17 -66.40 -35.69
#